data_AF-A0A968JUX6-F1
#
_entry.id   AF-A0A968JUX6-F1
#
_cell.length_a   1.000
_cell.length_b   1.000
_cell.length_c   1.000
_cell.angle_alpha   90.00
_cell.angle_beta   90.00
_cell.angle_gamma   90.00
#
_symmetry.space_group_name_H-M   'P 1'
#
loop_
_entity.id
_entity.type
_entity.pdbx_description
1 polymer ?
#
loop_
_entity_poly.entity_id
_entity_poly.type
_entity_poly.pdbx_seq_one_letter_code
_entity_poly.pdbx_strand_id
1 'polypeptide(L)'
;MQVGLKADLVQTGKTFSTQISDNKGSFELKQIDLSSQFVELKADGFYFNESRERNSTAQLTLYAFSDLSEKNSLNINILSHLEKSRIDYLVSQGSSFSDAKKKAQKEILQVFSIEKSNIAESELLDISKDGDDNAILLAISVIIQGFRTDAELSELLANMSTDIREDGILNSSVLGSELINHAMLLNFNKIRENLKGRYDEMGVEANIPDFEKYVRIFTESSDFELTNAIDYPENGEYGKNILFSENNVFKSGNVYSMAANLPEGAELKVSLKGGVWFYEVMPSAPKNWKATIYDFENQYQEFTSMEPGKECDLKIIFELTGDSAGNEITIEYFENMSEMPTKSRTIVIEN
;
A
#
# COMPACT_ATOMS: atom_id res chain seq x y z
N MET A 1 -1.22 -5.06 27.61
CA MET A 1 -0.42 -4.71 28.82
C MET A 1 -0.38 -3.20 28.95
N GLN A 2 -0.53 -2.66 30.15
CA GLN A 2 -0.45 -1.25 30.48
C GLN A 2 0.61 -1.04 31.56
N VAL A 3 1.45 -0.02 31.43
CA VAL A 3 2.46 0.36 32.42
C VAL A 3 2.19 1.78 32.89
N GLY A 4 2.10 1.98 34.20
CA GLY A 4 1.98 3.32 34.78
C GLY A 4 3.28 4.10 34.65
N LEU A 5 3.21 5.35 34.22
CA LEU A 5 4.39 6.21 34.02
C LEU A 5 4.38 7.39 34.98
N LYS A 6 5.54 8.03 35.14
CA LYS A 6 5.67 9.38 35.71
C LYS A 6 5.59 10.42 34.58
N ALA A 7 5.61 11.71 34.93
CA ALA A 7 5.59 12.81 33.96
C ALA A 7 6.82 12.85 33.04
N ASP A 8 7.94 12.27 33.47
CA ASP A 8 9.17 12.07 32.69
C ASP A 8 9.19 10.73 31.92
N LEU A 9 8.04 10.05 31.83
CA LEU A 9 7.86 8.73 31.20
C LEU A 9 8.67 7.59 31.84
N VAL A 10 9.24 7.81 33.02
CA VAL A 10 9.87 6.73 33.79
C VAL A 10 8.79 5.78 34.32
N GLN A 11 8.98 4.49 34.07
CA GLN A 11 8.07 3.46 34.57
C GLN A 11 7.97 3.49 36.09
N THR A 12 6.74 3.38 36.58
CA THR A 12 6.43 3.45 38.02
C THR A 12 6.56 2.10 38.71
N GLY A 13 6.89 1.04 37.96
CA GLY A 13 6.91 -0.34 38.43
C GLY A 13 5.54 -1.02 38.51
N LYS A 14 4.45 -0.30 38.19
CA LYS A 14 3.10 -0.84 38.11
C LYS A 14 2.77 -1.28 36.68
N THR A 15 2.63 -2.59 36.48
CA THR A 15 2.25 -3.20 35.20
C THR A 15 0.93 -3.95 35.36
N PHE A 16 -0.01 -3.69 34.46
CA PHE A 16 -1.32 -4.33 34.39
C PHE A 16 -1.42 -5.09 33.08
N SER A 17 -1.81 -6.36 33.13
CA SER A 17 -1.98 -7.18 31.92
C SER A 17 -3.41 -7.66 31.83
N THR A 18 -3.99 -7.53 30.63
CA THR A 18 -5.27 -8.09 30.26
C THR A 18 -5.13 -8.81 28.93
N GLN A 19 -6.09 -9.67 28.64
CA GLN A 19 -6.27 -10.29 27.34
C GLN A 19 -7.37 -9.54 26.58
N ILE A 20 -7.30 -9.63 25.25
CA ILE A 20 -8.35 -9.18 24.36
C ILE A 20 -9.61 -10.02 24.65
N SER A 21 -10.74 -9.36 24.90
CA SER A 21 -11.99 -10.00 25.32
C SER A 21 -12.89 -10.43 24.16
N ASP A 22 -12.65 -9.93 22.94
CA ASP A 22 -13.44 -10.24 21.76
C ASP A 22 -12.63 -10.18 20.46
N ASN A 23 -13.24 -10.58 19.35
CA ASN A 23 -12.65 -10.50 18.01
C ASN A 23 -12.46 -9.07 17.49
N LYS A 24 -12.94 -8.05 18.23
CA LYS A 24 -12.85 -6.62 17.90
C LYS A 24 -11.59 -5.97 18.48
N GLY A 25 -10.80 -6.71 19.25
CA GLY A 25 -9.64 -6.16 19.93
C GLY A 25 -9.99 -5.44 21.24
N SER A 26 -11.23 -5.54 21.71
CA SER A 26 -11.66 -4.89 22.95
C SER A 26 -10.89 -5.45 24.13
N PHE A 27 -10.57 -4.60 25.10
CA PHE A 27 -10.00 -5.01 26.37
C PHE A 27 -10.54 -4.13 27.48
N GLU A 28 -10.62 -4.67 28.70
CA GLU A 28 -11.06 -3.91 29.87
C GLU A 28 -10.06 -4.12 31.00
N LEU A 29 -9.61 -3.01 31.60
CA LEU A 29 -8.79 -3.03 32.80
C LEU A 29 -9.59 -2.40 33.95
N LYS A 30 -9.95 -3.22 34.94
CA LYS A 30 -10.71 -2.78 36.11
C LYS A 30 -9.79 -2.39 37.27
N GLN A 31 -10.14 -1.31 37.96
CA GLN A 31 -9.55 -0.89 39.24
C GLN A 31 -8.02 -0.72 39.20
N ILE A 32 -7.55 0.19 38.34
CA ILE A 32 -6.13 0.49 38.20
C ILE A 32 -5.74 1.59 39.20
N ASP A 33 -4.85 1.28 40.14
CA ASP A 33 -4.23 2.29 41.00
C ASP A 33 -2.99 2.85 40.31
N LEU A 34 -3.11 4.00 39.64
CA LEU A 34 -2.02 4.65 38.93
C LEU A 34 -1.34 5.71 39.80
N SER A 35 -0.01 5.78 39.71
CA SER A 35 0.77 6.83 40.38
C SER A 35 0.78 8.16 39.62
N SER A 36 0.35 8.18 38.36
CA SER A 36 0.08 9.39 37.57
C SER A 36 -0.96 9.11 36.48
N GLN A 37 -1.46 10.14 35.82
CA GLN A 37 -2.38 10.05 34.69
C GLN A 37 -1.76 9.49 33.40
N PHE A 38 -0.42 9.38 33.32
CA PHE A 38 0.29 8.95 32.11
C PHE A 38 0.50 7.44 32.08
N VAL A 39 0.24 6.84 30.91
CA VAL A 39 0.30 5.40 30.71
C VAL A 39 0.98 5.02 29.40
N GLU A 40 1.73 3.93 29.42
CA GLU A 40 2.15 3.19 28.23
C GLU A 40 1.19 2.03 28.02
N LEU A 41 0.59 1.93 26.84
CA LEU A 41 -0.15 0.77 26.40
C LEU A 41 0.70 -0.04 25.43
N LYS A 42 0.63 -1.36 25.56
CA LYS A 42 1.24 -2.35 24.67
C LYS A 42 0.20 -3.39 24.29
N ALA A 43 -0.08 -3.54 23.00
CA ALA A 43 -0.83 -4.66 22.45
C ALA A 43 0.10 -5.54 21.65
N ASP A 44 -0.17 -6.84 21.70
CA ASP A 44 0.50 -7.86 20.90
C ASP A 44 -0.58 -8.82 20.40
N GLY A 45 -0.65 -9.03 19.09
CA GLY A 45 -1.71 -9.82 18.51
C GLY A 45 -1.65 -9.92 16.99
N PHE A 46 -2.53 -10.75 16.44
CA PHE A 46 -2.76 -10.84 15.00
C PHE A 46 -3.63 -9.69 14.54
N TYR A 47 -3.43 -9.25 13.29
CA TYR A 47 -4.19 -8.19 12.67
C TYR A 47 -4.79 -8.68 11.35
N PHE A 48 -5.82 -8.00 10.86
CA PHE A 48 -6.39 -8.28 9.54
C PHE A 48 -5.63 -7.45 8.51
N ASN A 49 -5.12 -8.08 7.46
CA ASN A 49 -4.48 -7.39 6.34
C ASN A 49 -5.54 -7.06 5.29
N GLU A 50 -5.95 -5.80 5.24
CA GLU A 50 -7.01 -5.30 4.39
C GLU A 50 -6.64 -5.34 2.91
N SER A 51 -5.35 -5.24 2.57
CA SER A 51 -4.86 -5.31 1.19
C SER A 51 -4.92 -6.72 0.62
N ARG A 52 -4.79 -7.75 1.48
CA ARG A 52 -4.73 -9.17 1.08
C ARG A 52 -5.92 -10.01 1.54
N GLU A 53 -6.91 -9.41 2.19
CA GLU A 53 -8.13 -10.09 2.66
C GLU A 53 -7.83 -11.30 3.56
N ARG A 54 -6.84 -11.20 4.45
CA ARG A 54 -6.45 -12.32 5.32
C ARG A 54 -5.88 -11.84 6.65
N ASN A 55 -6.01 -12.66 7.70
CA ASN A 55 -5.31 -12.40 8.94
C ASN A 55 -3.80 -12.60 8.78
N SER A 56 -3.03 -11.85 9.55
CA SER A 56 -1.58 -12.04 9.67
C SER A 56 -1.27 -13.44 10.20
N THR A 57 -0.12 -13.97 9.79
CA THR A 57 0.41 -15.26 10.27
C THR A 57 1.45 -15.07 11.37
N ALA A 58 1.96 -13.84 11.55
CA ALA A 58 2.75 -13.41 12.70
C ALA A 58 2.02 -12.33 13.51
N GLN A 59 2.38 -12.21 14.78
CA GLN A 59 1.87 -11.17 15.67
C GLN A 59 2.60 -9.86 15.43
N LEU A 60 1.88 -8.75 15.59
CA LEU A 60 2.41 -7.40 15.59
C LEU A 60 2.28 -6.82 17.00
N THR A 61 3.38 -6.22 17.50
CA THR A 61 3.36 -5.48 18.76
C THR A 61 3.23 -3.98 18.48
N LEU A 62 2.18 -3.36 19.00
CA LEU A 62 1.96 -1.92 18.93
C LEU A 62 2.00 -1.27 20.31
N TYR A 63 2.30 0.03 20.32
CA TYR A 63 2.41 0.83 21.54
C TYR A 63 1.56 2.10 21.44
N ALA A 64 1.20 2.68 22.58
CA ALA A 64 0.61 4.01 22.67
C ALA A 64 0.99 4.67 23.99
N PHE A 65 1.28 5.97 23.96
CA PHE A 65 1.28 6.79 25.18
C PHE A 65 0.01 7.64 25.24
N SER A 66 -0.58 7.72 26.43
CA SER A 66 -1.77 8.53 26.68
C SER A 66 -1.74 9.20 28.06
N ASP A 67 -2.37 10.38 28.14
CA ASP A 67 -2.87 10.99 29.37
C ASP A 67 -4.33 10.57 29.59
N LEU A 68 -4.66 10.03 30.77
CA LEU A 68 -5.99 9.52 31.11
C LEU A 68 -6.94 10.53 31.76
N SER A 69 -6.50 11.77 32.00
CA SER A 69 -7.25 12.74 32.83
C SER A 69 -8.71 12.96 32.41
N GLU A 70 -9.02 12.81 31.12
CA GLU A 70 -10.38 12.97 30.56
C GLU A 70 -10.78 11.83 29.62
N LYS A 71 -10.13 10.65 29.73
CA LYS A 71 -10.32 9.54 28.77
C LYS A 71 -10.72 8.25 29.47
N ASN A 72 -11.79 7.62 28.97
CA ASN A 72 -12.31 6.35 29.50
C ASN A 72 -12.12 5.17 28.53
N SER A 73 -11.71 5.44 27.29
CA SER A 73 -11.49 4.44 26.24
C SER A 73 -10.32 4.90 25.38
N LEU A 74 -9.42 3.98 25.03
CA LEU A 74 -8.25 4.24 24.20
C LEU A 74 -8.06 3.09 23.21
N ASN A 75 -7.58 3.43 22.03
CA ASN A 75 -7.17 2.51 20.98
C ASN A 75 -5.64 2.47 20.88
N ILE A 76 -5.10 1.36 20.37
CA ILE A 76 -3.69 1.26 19.99
C ILE A 76 -3.68 1.03 18.48
N ASN A 77 -2.97 1.89 17.75
CA ASN A 77 -2.95 1.85 16.29
C ASN A 77 -1.57 2.27 15.75
N ILE A 78 -1.46 2.33 14.42
CA ILE A 78 -0.21 2.61 13.73
C ILE A 78 0.33 4.02 14.06
N LEU A 79 -0.54 5.03 14.16
CA LEU A 79 -0.13 6.39 14.53
C LEU A 79 0.41 6.42 15.96
N SER A 80 -0.33 5.87 16.92
CA SER A 80 0.10 5.85 18.32
C SER A 80 1.42 5.11 18.53
N HIS A 81 1.69 4.10 17.69
CA HIS A 81 2.92 3.33 17.73
C HIS A 81 4.12 4.14 17.23
N LEU A 82 4.00 4.76 16.05
CA LEU A 82 5.05 5.60 15.47
C LEU A 82 5.39 6.80 16.36
N GLU A 83 4.40 7.34 17.07
CA GLU A 83 4.58 8.45 18.00
C GLU A 83 5.50 8.11 19.18
N LYS A 84 5.53 6.85 19.61
CA LYS A 84 6.14 6.43 20.89
C LYS A 84 7.58 6.95 21.04
N SER A 85 8.46 6.53 20.14
CA SER A 85 9.90 6.86 20.23
C SER A 85 10.14 8.36 20.12
N ARG A 86 9.30 9.06 19.36
CA ARG A 86 9.40 10.51 19.17
C ARG A 86 8.95 11.26 20.43
N ILE A 87 7.87 10.83 21.08
CA ILE A 87 7.40 11.38 22.35
C ILE A 87 8.47 11.18 23.43
N ASP A 88 9.01 9.97 23.56
CA ASP A 88 10.08 9.65 24.52
C ASP A 88 11.27 10.59 24.34
N TYR A 89 11.72 10.78 23.10
CA TYR A 89 12.81 11.69 22.79
C TYR A 89 12.47 13.13 23.20
N LEU A 90 11.32 13.67 22.78
CA LEU A 90 10.93 15.05 23.06
C LEU A 90 10.79 15.34 24.57
N VAL A 91 10.23 14.40 25.34
CA VAL A 91 10.14 14.51 26.80
C VAL A 91 11.51 14.46 27.45
N SER A 92 12.43 13.59 26.95
CA SER A 92 13.81 13.55 27.44
C SER A 92 14.57 14.87 27.19
N GLN A 93 14.18 15.62 26.17
CA GLN A 93 14.70 16.96 25.87
C GLN A 93 13.98 18.08 26.65
N GLY A 94 13.07 17.74 27.56
CA GLY A 94 12.39 18.68 28.46
C GLY A 94 11.03 19.19 27.95
N SER A 95 10.49 18.64 26.86
CA SER A 95 9.12 18.97 26.43
C SER A 95 8.09 18.42 27.42
N SER A 96 6.97 19.11 27.59
CA SER A 96 5.83 18.53 28.30
C SER A 96 5.26 17.35 27.52
N PHE A 97 4.63 16.39 28.19
CA PHE A 97 3.97 15.27 27.52
C PHE A 97 2.96 15.72 26.46
N SER A 98 2.13 16.72 26.77
CA SER A 98 1.10 17.23 25.85
C SER A 98 1.72 17.87 24.61
N ASP A 99 2.79 18.67 24.77
CA ASP A 99 3.47 19.30 23.64
C ASP A 99 4.22 18.25 22.80
N ALA A 100 4.86 17.28 23.45
CA ALA A 100 5.54 16.17 22.79
C ALA A 100 4.56 15.34 21.94
N LYS A 101 3.38 15.01 22.49
CA LYS A 101 2.30 14.28 21.82
C LYS A 101 1.82 15.00 20.57
N LYS A 102 1.45 16.28 20.68
CA LYS A 102 0.98 17.10 19.55
C LYS A 102 2.05 17.26 18.47
N LYS A 103 3.31 17.45 18.89
CA LYS A 103 4.44 17.61 17.96
C LYS A 103 4.73 16.31 17.21
N ALA A 104 4.83 15.18 17.92
CA ALA A 104 5.06 13.88 17.32
C ALA A 104 3.97 13.50 16.31
N GLN A 105 2.70 13.68 16.69
CA GLN A 105 1.57 13.41 15.80
C GLN A 105 1.65 14.26 14.53
N LYS A 106 1.87 15.57 14.66
CA LYS A 106 2.00 16.49 13.52
C LYS A 106 3.14 16.06 12.58
N GLU A 107 4.32 15.77 13.13
CA GLU A 107 5.49 15.36 12.36
C GLU A 107 5.25 14.04 11.61
N ILE A 108 4.59 13.06 12.25
CA ILE A 108 4.21 11.81 11.59
C ILE A 108 3.23 12.04 10.44
N LEU A 109 2.23 12.92 10.61
CA LEU A 109 1.31 13.25 9.50
C LEU A 109 2.05 13.88 8.32
N GLN A 110 3.08 14.70 8.59
CA GLN A 110 3.88 15.34 7.54
C GLN A 110 4.69 14.33 6.72
N VAL A 111 5.12 13.19 7.29
CA VAL A 111 5.75 12.09 6.53
C VAL A 111 4.83 11.58 5.41
N PHE A 112 3.51 11.65 5.62
CA PHE A 112 2.51 11.22 4.66
C PHE A 112 1.91 12.39 3.85
N SER A 113 2.57 13.55 3.83
CA SER A 113 2.10 14.77 3.16
C SER A 113 0.73 15.26 3.64
N ILE A 114 0.35 14.94 4.90
CA ILE A 114 -0.93 15.33 5.50
C ILE A 114 -0.72 16.49 6.46
N GLU A 115 -1.43 17.59 6.23
CA GLU A 115 -1.50 18.72 7.15
C GLU A 115 -2.90 18.84 7.77
N LYS A 116 -2.99 18.59 9.08
CA LYS A 116 -4.22 18.77 9.85
C LYS A 116 -3.91 19.20 11.27
N SER A 117 -4.25 20.43 11.61
CA SER A 117 -3.91 21.04 12.91
C SER A 117 -4.87 20.69 14.04
N ASN A 118 -6.06 20.18 13.72
CA ASN A 118 -7.14 19.90 14.66
C ASN A 118 -7.54 18.42 14.71
N ILE A 119 -6.62 17.51 14.35
CA ILE A 119 -6.83 16.08 14.49
C ILE A 119 -6.93 15.70 15.98
N ALA A 120 -7.83 14.77 16.32
CA ALA A 120 -7.89 14.19 17.65
C ALA A 120 -6.62 13.38 17.96
N GLU A 121 -6.33 13.14 19.24
CA GLU A 121 -5.20 12.32 19.66
C GLU A 121 -5.30 10.91 19.05
N SER A 122 -4.16 10.35 18.63
CA SER A 122 -4.12 9.13 17.82
C SER A 122 -4.83 7.94 18.48
N GLU A 123 -4.74 7.79 19.79
CA GLU A 123 -5.42 6.74 20.56
C GLU A 123 -6.94 6.95 20.73
N LEU A 124 -7.52 8.03 20.21
CA LEU A 124 -8.97 8.25 20.15
C LEU A 124 -9.56 7.91 18.77
N LEU A 125 -8.70 7.65 17.78
CA LEU A 125 -9.10 7.36 16.40
C LEU A 125 -9.52 5.90 16.24
N ASP A 126 -10.47 5.67 15.34
CA ASP A 126 -11.17 4.39 15.15
C ASP A 126 -11.56 4.19 13.69
N ILE A 127 -10.89 3.25 13.01
CA ILE A 127 -11.10 2.98 11.57
C ILE A 127 -12.46 2.34 11.24
N SER A 128 -13.25 1.96 12.25
CA SER A 128 -14.63 1.49 12.05
C SER A 128 -15.65 2.63 11.99
N LYS A 129 -15.22 3.86 12.28
CA LYS A 129 -16.08 5.05 12.30
C LYS A 129 -15.74 5.99 11.15
N ASP A 130 -16.75 6.74 10.72
CA ASP A 130 -16.60 7.79 9.73
C ASP A 130 -15.81 9.00 10.29
N GLY A 131 -15.43 9.93 9.42
CA GLY A 131 -14.78 11.19 9.75
C GLY A 131 -13.33 11.28 9.28
N ASP A 132 -12.91 12.51 8.96
CA ASP A 132 -11.57 12.82 8.41
C ASP A 132 -10.42 12.24 9.25
N ASP A 133 -10.50 12.33 10.58
CA ASP A 133 -9.41 11.88 11.47
C ASP A 133 -9.23 10.36 11.40
N ASN A 134 -10.35 9.62 11.33
CA ASN A 134 -10.35 8.16 11.16
C ASN A 134 -9.90 7.78 9.74
N ALA A 135 -10.26 8.58 8.73
CA ALA A 135 -9.81 8.44 7.35
C ALA A 135 -8.28 8.54 7.25
N ILE A 136 -7.68 9.51 7.95
CA ILE A 136 -6.22 9.69 8.00
C ILE A 136 -5.55 8.48 8.64
N LEU A 137 -6.07 8.00 9.78
CA LEU A 137 -5.54 6.79 10.41
C LEU A 137 -5.58 5.60 9.45
N LEU A 138 -6.72 5.38 8.78
CA LEU A 138 -6.87 4.28 7.84
C LEU A 138 -5.92 4.43 6.64
N ALA A 139 -5.81 5.62 6.06
CA ALA A 139 -4.92 5.91 4.94
C ALA A 139 -3.45 5.59 5.27
N ILE A 140 -2.98 6.06 6.42
CA ILE A 140 -1.61 5.79 6.89
C ILE A 140 -1.42 4.28 7.15
N SER A 141 -2.43 3.64 7.75
CA SER A 141 -2.39 2.20 8.02
C SER A 141 -2.27 1.38 6.73
N VAL A 142 -3.03 1.71 5.67
CA VAL A 142 -2.97 0.98 4.39
C VAL A 142 -1.71 1.27 3.59
N ILE A 143 -1.13 2.48 3.67
CA ILE A 143 0.15 2.81 3.03
C ILE A 143 1.30 2.01 3.68
N ILE A 144 1.33 1.99 5.01
CA ILE A 144 2.32 1.23 5.79
C ILE A 144 2.14 -0.28 5.58
N GLN A 145 0.90 -0.78 5.59
CA GLN A 145 0.62 -2.18 5.32
C GLN A 145 1.02 -2.58 3.90
N GLY A 146 0.62 -1.79 2.90
CA GLY A 146 0.86 -2.04 1.49
C GLY A 146 0.56 -3.49 1.09
N PHE A 147 1.50 -4.07 0.37
CA PHE A 147 1.58 -5.49 0.04
C PHE A 147 2.75 -6.14 0.77
N ARG A 148 3.10 -5.66 1.96
CA ARG A 148 4.20 -6.23 2.76
C ARG A 148 3.77 -7.50 3.46
N THR A 149 4.71 -8.42 3.64
CA THR A 149 4.59 -9.54 4.57
C THR A 149 4.58 -9.04 6.02
N ASP A 150 4.18 -9.90 6.95
CA ASP A 150 4.13 -9.53 8.37
C ASP A 150 5.52 -9.16 8.93
N ALA A 151 6.57 -9.80 8.42
CA ALA A 151 7.95 -9.51 8.79
C ALA A 151 8.43 -8.16 8.24
N GLU A 152 8.19 -7.89 6.96
CA GLU A 152 8.52 -6.61 6.31
C GLU A 152 7.77 -5.44 6.95
N LEU A 153 6.50 -5.62 7.33
CA LEU A 153 5.74 -4.61 8.08
C LEU A 153 6.39 -4.28 9.42
N SER A 154 6.78 -5.32 10.18
CA SER A 154 7.39 -5.15 11.49
C SER A 154 8.75 -4.45 11.39
N GLU A 155 9.53 -4.80 10.37
CA GLU A 155 10.81 -4.16 10.06
C GLU A 155 10.63 -2.70 9.63
N LEU A 156 9.67 -2.42 8.74
CA LEU A 156 9.34 -1.05 8.32
C LEU A 156 8.98 -0.17 9.52
N LEU A 157 8.08 -0.62 10.39
CA LEU A 157 7.66 0.15 11.57
C LEU A 157 8.83 0.43 12.52
N ALA A 158 9.71 -0.54 12.73
CA ALA A 158 10.91 -0.36 13.54
C ALA A 158 11.87 0.66 12.91
N ASN A 159 12.16 0.53 11.61
CA ASN A 159 13.07 1.42 10.90
C ASN A 159 12.54 2.85 10.83
N MET A 160 11.25 3.03 10.53
CA MET A 160 10.59 4.33 10.56
C MET A 160 10.66 4.96 11.96
N SER A 161 10.33 4.19 13.00
CA SER A 161 10.39 4.67 14.39
C SER A 161 11.79 5.09 14.82
N THR A 162 12.83 4.44 14.29
CA THR A 162 14.23 4.83 14.51
C THR A 162 14.59 6.10 13.77
N ASP A 163 14.20 6.21 12.49
CA ASP A 163 14.56 7.32 11.62
C ASP A 163 13.95 8.65 12.12
N ILE A 164 12.64 8.65 12.41
CA ILE A 164 11.92 9.87 12.83
C ILE A 164 12.17 10.28 14.29
N ARG A 165 12.89 9.48 15.08
CA ARG A 165 12.97 9.61 16.54
C ARG A 165 13.45 11.01 16.98
N GLU A 166 14.50 11.52 16.36
CA GLU A 166 15.21 12.71 16.84
C GLU A 166 14.73 14.03 16.21
N ASP A 167 14.22 13.99 14.98
CA ASP A 167 13.83 15.19 14.23
C ASP A 167 12.38 15.17 13.72
N GLY A 168 11.71 14.01 13.72
CA GLY A 168 10.37 13.85 13.17
C GLY A 168 10.31 13.76 11.65
N ILE A 169 11.46 13.59 10.98
CA ILE A 169 11.55 13.57 9.51
C ILE A 169 11.92 12.16 9.06
N LEU A 170 11.21 11.64 8.05
CA LEU A 170 11.59 10.40 7.38
C LEU A 170 12.66 10.73 6.33
N ASN A 171 13.93 10.65 6.72
CA ASN A 171 15.10 10.98 5.92
C ASN A 171 15.52 9.83 4.99
N SER A 172 15.18 8.59 5.34
CA SER A 172 15.55 7.41 4.55
C SER A 172 14.80 7.37 3.22
N SER A 173 15.52 7.60 2.11
CA SER A 173 14.96 7.49 0.76
C SER A 173 14.46 6.08 0.44
N VAL A 174 15.07 5.05 1.02
CA VAL A 174 14.62 3.66 0.86
C VAL A 174 13.25 3.45 1.51
N LEU A 175 13.08 3.86 2.77
CA LEU A 175 11.78 3.74 3.45
C LEU A 175 10.71 4.58 2.74
N GLY A 176 11.04 5.82 2.35
CA GLY A 176 10.15 6.67 1.57
C GLY A 176 9.71 6.02 0.25
N SER A 177 10.67 5.45 -0.50
CA SER A 177 10.40 4.73 -1.73
C SER A 177 9.49 3.53 -1.50
N GLU A 178 9.73 2.75 -0.45
CA GLU A 178 8.85 1.63 -0.09
C GLU A 178 7.42 2.11 0.17
N LEU A 179 7.21 3.21 0.90
CA LEU A 179 5.87 3.74 1.17
C LEU A 179 5.15 4.14 -0.12
N ILE A 180 5.81 4.94 -0.98
CA ILE A 180 5.18 5.44 -2.22
C ILE A 180 4.94 4.33 -3.24
N ASN A 181 5.87 3.37 -3.37
CA ASN A 181 5.75 2.21 -4.26
C ASN A 181 4.48 1.43 -3.97
N HIS A 182 4.20 1.12 -2.70
CA HIS A 182 3.00 0.38 -2.35
C HIS A 182 1.74 1.24 -2.43
N ALA A 183 1.81 2.51 -2.03
CA ALA A 183 0.67 3.42 -2.06
C ALA A 183 0.08 3.59 -3.48
N MET A 184 0.94 3.68 -4.50
CA MET A 184 0.56 3.80 -5.92
C MET A 184 -0.17 2.57 -6.46
N LEU A 185 -0.06 1.41 -5.79
CA LEU A 185 -0.61 0.13 -6.22
C LEU A 185 -1.88 -0.27 -5.43
N LEU A 186 -2.31 0.53 -4.45
CA LEU A 186 -3.45 0.17 -3.61
C LEU A 186 -4.77 0.19 -4.38
N ASN A 187 -5.53 -0.91 -4.31
CA ASN A 187 -6.90 -0.96 -4.80
C ASN A 187 -7.88 -0.55 -3.70
N PHE A 188 -8.31 0.71 -3.75
CA PHE A 188 -9.18 1.31 -2.74
C PHE A 188 -10.54 0.60 -2.60
N ASN A 189 -11.18 0.26 -3.72
CA ASN A 189 -12.46 -0.44 -3.71
C ASN A 189 -12.32 -1.80 -3.03
N LYS A 190 -11.29 -2.56 -3.37
CA LYS A 190 -11.04 -3.88 -2.78
C LYS A 190 -10.73 -3.80 -1.29
N ILE A 191 -9.90 -2.84 -0.85
CA ILE A 191 -9.62 -2.61 0.58
C ILE A 191 -10.91 -2.32 1.34
N ARG A 192 -11.75 -1.43 0.81
CA ARG A 192 -13.04 -1.07 1.41
C ARG A 192 -14.00 -2.26 1.50
N GLU A 193 -14.07 -3.07 0.44
CA GLU A 193 -14.86 -4.31 0.42
C GLU A 193 -14.36 -5.32 1.46
N ASN A 194 -13.04 -5.53 1.54
CA ASN A 194 -12.41 -6.45 2.49
C ASN A 194 -12.69 -6.03 3.94
N LEU A 195 -12.59 -4.73 4.24
CA LEU A 195 -12.92 -4.18 5.57
C LEU A 195 -14.40 -4.36 5.92
N LYS A 196 -15.31 -4.07 4.99
CA LYS A 196 -16.75 -4.30 5.19
C LYS A 196 -17.04 -5.76 5.49
N GLY A 197 -16.51 -6.68 4.67
CA GLY A 197 -16.64 -8.12 4.89
C GLY A 197 -16.13 -8.53 6.26
N ARG A 198 -14.98 -8.00 6.68
CA ARG A 198 -14.40 -8.28 8.00
C ARG A 198 -15.30 -7.82 9.15
N TYR A 199 -15.83 -6.60 9.09
CA TYR A 199 -16.72 -6.10 10.14
C TYR A 199 -18.07 -6.80 10.17
N ASP A 200 -18.61 -7.16 9.00
CA ASP A 200 -19.84 -7.94 8.88
C ASP A 200 -19.68 -9.33 9.53
N GLU A 201 -18.56 -10.03 9.27
CA GLU A 201 -18.22 -11.29 9.94
C GLU A 201 -18.15 -11.16 11.47
N MET A 202 -17.74 -9.98 11.96
CA MET A 202 -17.62 -9.67 13.37
C MET A 202 -18.92 -9.16 14.01
N GLY A 203 -19.98 -8.94 13.22
CA GLY A 203 -21.23 -8.34 13.67
C GLY A 203 -21.04 -6.91 14.19
N VAL A 204 -20.16 -6.15 13.55
CA VAL A 204 -19.88 -4.74 13.84
C VAL A 204 -20.49 -3.88 12.74
N GLU A 205 -21.35 -2.94 13.11
CA GLU A 205 -21.77 -1.89 12.19
C GLU A 205 -20.61 -0.89 12.04
N ALA A 206 -19.92 -0.94 10.89
CA ALA A 206 -18.77 -0.10 10.60
C ALA A 206 -19.05 0.83 9.41
N ASN A 207 -18.69 2.11 9.58
CA ASN A 207 -18.70 3.10 8.53
C ASN A 207 -17.26 3.39 8.14
N ILE A 208 -16.77 2.70 7.11
CA ILE A 208 -15.39 2.86 6.64
C ILE A 208 -15.19 4.30 6.14
N PRO A 209 -14.25 5.07 6.73
CA PRO A 209 -14.07 6.49 6.40
C PRO A 209 -13.48 6.67 4.99
N ASP A 210 -13.53 7.89 4.44
CA ASP A 210 -13.00 8.25 3.10
C ASP A 210 -11.46 8.37 3.08
N PHE A 211 -10.79 7.24 3.29
CA PHE A 211 -9.32 7.17 3.40
C PHE A 211 -8.62 7.41 2.06
N GLU A 212 -9.28 7.11 0.95
CA GLU A 212 -8.78 7.22 -0.43
C GLU A 212 -8.29 8.63 -0.74
N LYS A 213 -9.01 9.64 -0.25
CA LYS A 213 -8.63 11.04 -0.34
C LYS A 213 -7.21 11.29 0.20
N TYR A 214 -6.88 10.73 1.36
CA TYR A 214 -5.59 10.94 2.00
C TYR A 214 -4.48 10.09 1.39
N VAL A 215 -4.79 8.90 0.89
CA VAL A 215 -3.83 8.14 0.09
C VAL A 215 -3.48 8.89 -1.20
N ARG A 216 -4.48 9.47 -1.90
CA ARG A 216 -4.23 10.30 -3.10
C ARG A 216 -3.35 11.51 -2.80
N ILE A 217 -3.62 12.22 -1.70
CA ILE A 217 -2.78 13.34 -1.26
C ILE A 217 -1.32 12.88 -1.11
N PHE A 218 -1.09 11.75 -0.43
CA PHE A 218 0.26 11.20 -0.29
C PHE A 218 0.89 10.88 -1.66
N THR A 219 0.17 10.17 -2.54
CA THR A 219 0.72 9.80 -3.86
C THR A 219 0.98 10.97 -4.80
N GLU A 220 0.21 12.05 -4.68
CA GLU A 220 0.31 13.23 -5.54
C GLU A 220 1.27 14.31 -5.02
N SER A 221 1.51 14.33 -3.70
CA SER A 221 2.27 15.41 -3.02
C SER A 221 3.53 14.91 -2.32
N SER A 222 3.86 13.63 -2.37
CA SER A 222 5.10 13.10 -1.80
C SER A 222 6.30 13.38 -2.70
N ASP A 223 7.43 13.71 -2.09
CA ASP A 223 8.73 13.85 -2.77
C ASP A 223 9.52 12.53 -2.84
N PHE A 224 8.94 11.40 -2.40
CA PHE A 224 9.61 10.10 -2.45
C PHE A 224 9.69 9.54 -3.87
N GLU A 225 10.82 8.88 -4.16
CA GLU A 225 11.09 8.33 -5.48
C GLU A 225 10.32 7.02 -5.72
N LEU A 226 9.63 6.93 -6.85
CA LEU A 226 9.01 5.69 -7.31
C LEU A 226 10.09 4.78 -7.93
N THR A 227 10.42 3.68 -7.24
CA THR A 227 11.50 2.77 -7.64
C THR A 227 11.01 1.38 -8.05
N ASN A 228 9.74 1.05 -7.79
CA ASN A 228 9.14 -0.25 -8.07
C ASN A 228 7.96 -0.11 -9.05
N ALA A 229 8.27 0.32 -10.27
CA ALA A 229 7.31 0.42 -11.37
C ALA A 229 7.32 -0.85 -12.25
N ILE A 230 6.29 -0.99 -13.09
CA ILE A 230 6.25 -2.06 -14.10
C ILE A 230 7.44 -1.88 -15.05
N ASP A 231 8.24 -2.92 -15.20
CA ASP A 231 9.39 -2.95 -16.09
C ASP A 231 9.06 -3.71 -17.38
N TYR A 232 9.53 -3.18 -18.51
CA TYR A 232 9.35 -3.76 -19.83
C TYR A 232 10.73 -4.11 -20.38
N PRO A 233 11.26 -5.31 -20.14
CA PRO A 233 12.65 -5.63 -20.46
C PRO A 233 12.90 -5.60 -21.97
N GLU A 234 14.14 -5.32 -22.40
CA GLU A 234 14.50 -5.28 -23.82
C GLU A 234 14.19 -6.61 -24.56
N ASN A 235 14.36 -7.72 -23.86
CA ASN A 235 14.09 -9.07 -24.35
C ASN A 235 13.25 -9.84 -23.31
N GLY A 236 12.30 -10.63 -23.80
CA GLY A 236 11.65 -11.70 -23.05
C GLY A 236 12.28 -13.06 -23.35
N GLU A 237 11.60 -14.13 -22.92
CA GLU A 237 12.01 -15.52 -23.12
C GLU A 237 12.09 -15.90 -24.61
N TYR A 238 11.32 -15.22 -25.46
CA TYR A 238 11.16 -15.51 -26.88
C TYR A 238 11.90 -14.52 -27.79
N GLY A 239 12.77 -13.68 -27.22
CA GLY A 239 13.56 -12.68 -27.94
C GLY A 239 13.04 -11.25 -27.73
N LYS A 240 13.25 -10.40 -28.73
CA LYS A 240 13.00 -8.95 -28.68
C LYS A 240 11.58 -8.65 -28.18
N ASN A 241 11.47 -7.79 -27.17
CA ASN A 241 10.19 -7.47 -26.55
C ASN A 241 9.45 -6.37 -27.33
N ILE A 242 8.18 -6.63 -27.63
CA ILE A 242 7.28 -5.65 -28.25
C ILE A 242 6.80 -4.57 -27.28
N LEU A 243 7.02 -4.71 -25.98
CA LEU A 243 6.64 -3.69 -24.98
C LEU A 243 7.77 -2.72 -24.63
N PHE A 244 9.02 -3.04 -24.98
CA PHE A 244 10.17 -2.17 -24.72
C PHE A 244 10.15 -0.91 -25.61
N SER A 245 10.27 0.27 -25.00
CA SER A 245 10.06 1.57 -25.64
C SER A 245 10.97 1.84 -26.83
N GLU A 246 12.22 1.36 -26.79
CA GLU A 246 13.21 1.61 -27.84
C GLU A 246 13.01 0.72 -29.07
N ASN A 247 12.15 -0.31 -28.98
CA ASN A 247 11.87 -1.24 -30.06
C ASN A 247 10.66 -0.78 -30.90
N ASN A 248 10.91 -0.12 -32.02
CA ASN A 248 9.84 0.46 -32.86
C ASN A 248 9.64 -0.22 -34.21
N VAL A 249 10.53 -1.14 -34.60
CA VAL A 249 10.48 -1.85 -35.88
C VAL A 249 10.62 -3.35 -35.66
N PHE A 250 9.71 -4.10 -36.28
CA PHE A 250 9.60 -5.55 -36.25
C PHE A 250 9.36 -6.09 -37.67
N LYS A 251 9.56 -7.39 -37.88
CA LYS A 251 9.38 -8.03 -39.18
C LYS A 251 8.24 -9.04 -39.13
N SER A 252 7.48 -9.13 -40.20
CA SER A 252 6.42 -10.11 -40.35
C SER A 252 6.99 -11.53 -40.35
N GLY A 253 6.25 -12.47 -39.77
CA GLY A 253 6.63 -13.89 -39.69
C GLY A 253 7.71 -14.21 -38.65
N ASN A 254 8.37 -13.22 -38.05
CA ASN A 254 9.31 -13.43 -36.95
C ASN A 254 8.60 -13.58 -35.60
N VAL A 255 9.21 -14.34 -34.71
CA VAL A 255 8.75 -14.52 -33.32
C VAL A 255 9.35 -13.42 -32.43
N TYR A 256 8.49 -12.85 -31.58
CA TYR A 256 8.82 -11.84 -30.59
C TYR A 256 8.22 -12.19 -29.22
N SER A 257 8.70 -11.49 -28.19
CA SER A 257 8.15 -11.58 -26.83
C SER A 257 7.20 -10.41 -26.56
N MET A 258 6.19 -10.64 -25.73
CA MET A 258 5.41 -9.57 -25.10
C MET A 258 5.57 -9.67 -23.59
N ALA A 259 6.70 -9.16 -23.11
CA ALA A 259 7.19 -9.37 -21.76
C ALA A 259 7.03 -8.14 -20.86
N ALA A 260 6.63 -8.36 -19.61
CA ALA A 260 6.58 -7.33 -18.57
C ALA A 260 6.88 -7.94 -17.19
N ASN A 261 7.64 -7.24 -16.38
CA ASN A 261 7.96 -7.60 -14.99
C ASN A 261 7.07 -6.76 -14.07
N LEU A 262 6.15 -7.42 -13.38
CA LEU A 262 5.15 -6.75 -12.54
C LEU A 262 5.59 -6.79 -11.07
N PRO A 263 5.66 -5.64 -10.39
CA PRO A 263 5.73 -5.58 -8.94
C PRO A 263 4.55 -6.30 -8.26
N GLU A 264 4.73 -6.69 -7.00
CA GLU A 264 3.62 -7.18 -6.17
C GLU A 264 2.55 -6.10 -6.04
N GLY A 265 1.29 -6.47 -6.29
CA GLY A 265 0.15 -5.55 -6.34
C GLY A 265 -0.06 -4.82 -7.67
N ALA A 266 0.89 -4.89 -8.61
CA ALA A 266 0.74 -4.26 -9.92
C ALA A 266 -0.17 -5.06 -10.85
N GLU A 267 -0.98 -4.34 -11.62
CA GLU A 267 -1.84 -4.89 -12.65
C GLU A 267 -1.51 -4.23 -13.98
N LEU A 268 -1.48 -5.02 -15.06
CA LEU A 268 -1.18 -4.52 -16.39
C LEU A 268 -2.24 -4.98 -17.38
N LYS A 269 -2.79 -4.04 -18.12
CA LYS A 269 -3.49 -4.33 -19.37
C LYS A 269 -2.76 -3.66 -20.53
N VAL A 270 -2.58 -4.42 -21.62
CA VAL A 270 -2.04 -3.93 -22.88
C VAL A 270 -3.10 -4.10 -23.95
N SER A 271 -3.28 -3.09 -24.80
CA SER A 271 -4.11 -3.22 -25.99
C SER A 271 -3.29 -2.99 -27.25
N LEU A 272 -3.55 -3.83 -28.26
CA LEU A 272 -2.94 -3.75 -29.58
C LEU A 272 -4.02 -3.34 -30.60
N LYS A 273 -3.69 -2.42 -31.52
CA LYS A 273 -4.62 -1.91 -32.55
C LYS A 273 -3.96 -1.75 -33.93
N GLY A 274 -4.67 -2.02 -35.02
CA GLY A 274 -4.30 -1.56 -36.37
C GLY A 274 -3.49 -2.52 -37.26
N GLY A 275 -3.32 -3.78 -36.85
CA GLY A 275 -2.63 -4.81 -37.64
C GLY A 275 -3.08 -6.21 -37.24
N VAL A 276 -2.48 -7.25 -37.84
CA VAL A 276 -2.82 -8.66 -37.52
C VAL A 276 -1.65 -9.33 -36.82
N TRP A 277 -1.96 -10.09 -35.77
CA TRP A 277 -0.98 -10.88 -35.02
C TRP A 277 -1.56 -12.20 -34.56
N PHE A 278 -0.66 -13.12 -34.25
CA PHE A 278 -0.96 -14.39 -33.61
C PHE A 278 -0.09 -14.56 -32.39
N TYR A 279 -0.62 -15.22 -31.37
CA TYR A 279 0.17 -15.67 -30.23
C TYR A 279 0.02 -17.18 -30.04
N GLU A 280 1.06 -17.81 -29.49
CA GLU A 280 1.06 -19.25 -29.28
C GLU A 280 0.23 -19.61 -28.03
N VAL A 281 -0.68 -20.58 -28.16
CA VAL A 281 -1.47 -21.12 -27.03
C VAL A 281 -0.98 -22.51 -26.62
N MET A 282 -0.41 -23.27 -27.55
CA MET A 282 0.22 -24.56 -27.32
C MET A 282 1.42 -24.73 -28.27
N PRO A 283 2.54 -25.33 -27.82
CA PRO A 283 2.77 -25.91 -26.49
C PRO A 283 3.13 -24.88 -25.40
N SER A 284 3.57 -23.66 -25.76
CA SER A 284 3.91 -22.62 -24.79
C SER A 284 2.75 -21.63 -24.65
N ALA A 285 1.84 -21.92 -23.70
CA ALA A 285 0.75 -21.00 -23.39
C ALA A 285 1.28 -19.65 -22.84
N PRO A 286 0.53 -18.55 -22.97
CA PRO A 286 0.92 -17.26 -22.40
C PRO A 286 1.19 -17.36 -20.90
N LYS A 287 2.36 -16.86 -20.48
CA LYS A 287 2.74 -16.74 -19.08
C LYS A 287 2.09 -15.50 -18.49
N ASN A 288 1.25 -15.68 -17.49
CA ASN A 288 0.54 -14.63 -16.77
C ASN A 288 -0.32 -13.67 -17.62
N TRP A 289 -0.53 -13.95 -18.91
CA TRP A 289 -1.39 -13.16 -19.79
C TRP A 289 -2.73 -13.86 -20.02
N LYS A 290 -3.80 -13.08 -19.96
CA LYS A 290 -5.12 -13.44 -20.46
C LYS A 290 -5.48 -12.54 -21.63
N ALA A 291 -5.69 -13.12 -22.80
CA ALA A 291 -6.10 -12.39 -24.00
C ALA A 291 -7.62 -12.43 -24.21
N THR A 292 -8.19 -11.34 -24.74
CA THR A 292 -9.56 -11.34 -25.27
C THR A 292 -9.61 -12.02 -26.64
N ILE A 293 -10.80 -12.24 -27.19
CA ILE A 293 -10.93 -12.67 -28.59
C ILE A 293 -10.53 -11.50 -29.50
N TYR A 294 -9.71 -11.77 -30.51
CA TYR A 294 -9.29 -10.78 -31.48
C TYR A 294 -10.50 -10.26 -32.27
N ASP A 295 -10.66 -8.93 -32.32
CA ASP A 295 -11.67 -8.24 -33.10
C ASP A 295 -11.12 -7.95 -34.50
N PHE A 296 -11.60 -8.69 -35.49
CA PHE A 296 -11.20 -8.54 -36.88
C PHE A 296 -11.70 -7.25 -37.55
N GLU A 297 -12.82 -6.68 -37.08
CA GLU A 297 -13.39 -5.46 -37.66
C GLU A 297 -12.56 -4.24 -37.26
N ASN A 298 -12.16 -4.17 -36.00
CA ASN A 298 -11.39 -3.06 -35.44
C ASN A 298 -9.88 -3.33 -35.35
N GLN A 299 -9.43 -4.52 -35.76
CA GLN A 299 -8.05 -4.99 -35.63
C GLN A 299 -7.50 -4.79 -34.22
N TYR A 300 -8.21 -5.35 -33.24
CA TYR A 300 -8.05 -5.01 -31.83
C TYR A 300 -7.99 -6.24 -30.93
N GLN A 301 -7.14 -6.21 -29.91
CA GLN A 301 -7.13 -7.21 -28.85
C GLN A 301 -6.57 -6.62 -27.55
N GLU A 302 -7.06 -7.13 -26.42
CA GLU A 302 -6.55 -6.80 -25.09
C GLU A 302 -5.88 -8.01 -24.45
N PHE A 303 -4.84 -7.72 -23.68
CA PHE A 303 -4.09 -8.67 -22.86
C PHE A 303 -4.04 -8.13 -21.44
N THR A 304 -4.43 -8.93 -20.46
CA THR A 304 -4.46 -8.54 -19.05
C THR A 304 -3.62 -9.51 -18.23
N SER A 305 -2.80 -8.99 -17.33
CA SER A 305 -2.07 -9.79 -16.36
C SER A 305 -3.05 -10.55 -15.45
N MET A 306 -2.79 -11.83 -15.19
CA MET A 306 -3.69 -12.65 -14.36
C MET A 306 -3.37 -12.55 -12.87
N GLU A 307 -2.09 -12.50 -12.53
CA GLU A 307 -1.58 -12.47 -11.17
C GLU A 307 -0.62 -11.28 -11.00
N PRO A 308 -0.77 -10.45 -9.95
CA PRO A 308 0.20 -9.42 -9.62
C PRO A 308 1.52 -10.06 -9.14
N GLY A 309 2.63 -9.31 -9.21
CA GLY A 309 3.95 -9.81 -8.75
C GLY A 309 4.57 -10.91 -9.62
N LYS A 310 3.93 -11.26 -10.76
CA LYS A 310 4.39 -12.30 -11.67
C LYS A 310 4.77 -11.69 -13.02
N GLU A 311 5.89 -12.14 -13.55
CA GLU A 311 6.31 -11.81 -14.91
C GLU A 311 5.29 -12.30 -15.92
N CYS A 312 4.96 -11.44 -16.89
CA CYS A 312 4.16 -11.79 -18.05
C CYS A 312 5.08 -12.03 -19.25
N ASP A 313 4.79 -13.03 -20.08
CA ASP A 313 5.41 -13.19 -21.39
C ASP A 313 4.55 -14.05 -22.32
N LEU A 314 4.61 -13.82 -23.62
CA LEU A 314 4.05 -14.70 -24.63
C LEU A 314 4.80 -14.58 -25.96
N LYS A 315 4.73 -15.62 -26.77
CA LYS A 315 5.20 -15.57 -28.17
C LYS A 315 4.18 -14.84 -29.01
N ILE A 316 4.60 -13.79 -29.71
CA ILE A 316 3.78 -13.06 -30.66
C ILE A 316 4.45 -12.98 -32.04
N ILE A 317 3.64 -13.10 -33.09
CA ILE A 317 4.05 -13.05 -34.50
C ILE A 317 3.13 -12.08 -35.22
N PHE A 318 3.68 -11.17 -36.01
CA PHE A 318 2.92 -10.22 -36.82
C PHE A 318 2.76 -10.71 -38.26
N GLU A 319 1.58 -10.50 -38.85
CA GLU A 319 1.30 -10.85 -40.25
C GLU A 319 0.90 -9.61 -41.05
N LEU A 320 1.61 -9.37 -42.16
CA LEU A 320 1.22 -8.39 -43.17
C LEU A 320 0.29 -9.08 -44.18
N THR A 321 -1.02 -8.98 -43.98
CA THR A 321 -2.00 -9.62 -44.86
C THR A 321 -2.45 -8.69 -46.00
N GLY A 322 -1.82 -8.81 -47.18
CA GLY A 322 -2.22 -8.14 -48.43
C GLY A 322 -2.12 -6.61 -48.44
N ASP A 323 -2.44 -5.97 -49.58
CA ASP A 323 -2.27 -4.53 -49.84
C ASP A 323 -3.11 -3.58 -48.95
N SER A 324 -3.79 -4.09 -47.91
CA SER A 324 -4.73 -3.33 -47.07
C SER A 324 -4.55 -3.53 -45.56
N ALA A 325 -3.64 -4.40 -45.11
CA ALA A 325 -3.31 -4.47 -43.69
C ALA A 325 -2.39 -3.30 -43.32
N GLY A 326 -2.77 -2.55 -42.27
CA GLY A 326 -1.88 -1.56 -41.68
C GLY A 326 -0.57 -2.21 -41.28
N ASN A 327 0.55 -1.60 -41.67
CA ASN A 327 1.88 -1.99 -41.22
C ASN A 327 2.24 -1.31 -39.89
N GLU A 328 1.30 -0.61 -39.27
CA GLU A 328 1.47 0.12 -38.02
C GLU A 328 0.55 -0.49 -36.95
N ILE A 329 1.12 -0.84 -35.81
CA ILE A 329 0.37 -1.36 -34.66
C ILE A 329 0.52 -0.39 -33.49
N THR A 330 -0.59 0.13 -32.99
CA THR A 330 -0.62 0.94 -31.77
C THR A 330 -0.68 0.03 -30.55
N ILE A 331 0.21 0.28 -29.58
CA ILE A 331 0.29 -0.38 -28.29
C ILE A 331 -0.08 0.64 -27.22
N GLU A 332 -1.14 0.36 -26.47
CA GLU A 332 -1.57 1.16 -25.32
C GLU A 332 -1.37 0.35 -24.03
N TYR A 333 -0.82 1.01 -23.01
CA TYR A 333 -0.51 0.45 -21.71
C TYR A 333 -1.46 1.04 -20.69
N PHE A 334 -2.08 0.19 -19.88
CA PHE A 334 -2.99 0.55 -18.80
C PHE A 334 -2.41 -0.06 -17.53
N GLU A 335 -1.58 0.70 -16.85
CA GLU A 335 -0.89 0.29 -15.62
C GLU A 335 -1.79 0.58 -14.41
N ASN A 336 -1.88 -0.37 -13.47
CA ASN A 336 -2.56 -0.27 -12.17
C ASN A 336 -4.03 0.18 -12.26
N MET A 337 -4.81 -0.53 -13.08
CA MET A 337 -6.25 -0.29 -13.31
C MET A 337 -6.59 1.10 -13.87
N SER A 338 -5.63 1.80 -14.48
CA SER A 338 -5.92 3.07 -15.15
C SER A 338 -6.98 2.88 -16.25
N GLU A 339 -8.03 3.73 -16.23
CA GLU A 339 -9.06 3.74 -17.28
C GLU A 339 -8.55 4.34 -18.60
N MET A 340 -7.52 5.20 -18.52
CA MET A 340 -6.86 5.80 -19.68
C MET A 340 -5.48 5.18 -19.90
N PRO A 341 -4.97 5.14 -21.15
CA PRO A 341 -3.61 4.69 -21.41
C PRO A 341 -2.60 5.53 -20.63
N THR A 342 -1.76 4.90 -19.80
CA THR A 342 -0.63 5.56 -19.13
C THR A 342 0.50 5.83 -20.12
N LYS A 343 0.62 4.97 -21.14
CA LYS A 343 1.56 5.10 -22.27
C LYS A 343 0.84 4.66 -23.54
N SER A 344 1.22 5.24 -24.68
CA SER A 344 0.78 4.80 -26.01
C SER A 344 1.91 5.02 -27.02
N ARG A 345 2.13 4.04 -27.91
CA ARG A 345 3.14 4.13 -28.98
C ARG A 345 2.73 3.30 -30.19
N THR A 346 3.34 3.58 -31.33
CA THR A 346 3.13 2.83 -32.57
C THR A 346 4.41 2.11 -32.96
N ILE A 347 4.30 0.84 -33.33
CA ILE A 347 5.37 0.04 -33.91
C ILE A 347 5.11 -0.19 -35.40
N VAL A 348 6.17 -0.36 -36.19
CA VAL A 348 6.10 -0.63 -37.63
C VAL A 348 6.49 -2.08 -37.91
N ILE A 349 5.69 -2.75 -38.74
CA ILE A 349 5.92 -4.11 -39.22
C ILE A 349 6.44 -4.05 -40.66
N GLU A 350 7.63 -4.59 -40.88
CA GLU A 350 8.27 -4.72 -42.19
C GLU A 350 8.15 -6.14 -42.73
N ASN A 351 8.41 -6.34 -44.02
CA ASN A 351 8.47 -7.66 -44.65
C ASN A 351 9.74 -8.45 -44.30
#